data_AF-A0A661Z8A3-F1
#
_entry.id   AF-A0A661Z8A3-F1
#
_cell.length_a   1.000
_cell.length_b   1.000
_cell.length_c   1.000
_cell.angle_alpha   90.00
_cell.angle_beta   90.00
_cell.angle_gamma   90.00
#
_symmetry.space_group_name_H-M   'P 1'
#
loop_
_entity.id
_entity.type
_entity.pdbx_description
1 polymer ?
#
loop_
_entity_poly.entity_id
_entity_poly.type
_entity_poly.pdbx_seq_one_letter_code
_entity_poly.pdbx_strand_id
1 'polypeptide(L)'
;MENLKIVISLASPVSISRNTTIDGILLSIYYNFLRSKGKILPFDKEHKSVKFIERINGAFSGSVWYIDKKSDVLFDFNTIVKKTEYRKIEKITKAKVKDNSLFKAALINFETVEVSEIYFYIKGDKDMIESLLDFGLQFIGKKKSLGFGKVSGFKVETINEDKGFFLNAEKSIVSKPLDCSIFNVPDNKAVAFYRSMPPYWLEEDLVPCHMPSNILIEELVRPSISKKYVATKSAEHISNVRFLYENQDKRIDYNSFAYDKNASKTLLFTPTTDNTKFACALSGEISKSGVISASKNYLNTTRKSFADYQYIKGDNFISDEGLWCLENMKAIGYSLVEPNKWTYLQGKLSKEGTGLKDYIVKPSLYKVPFSVNLKDTINAQHVSFKGKVNISNGYFFVQYGNSTINVDSDTLLRAMEEIKMITGNNKEITKTHLCGNYRDCFYPSQKLTANKNDNFKIIMEFHKKYGGDIRKMLSIVAY
;
A
#
# COMPACT_ATOMS: atom_id res chain seq x y z
N MET A 1 -28.16 14.61 -9.21
CA MET A 1 -26.83 14.41 -8.60
C MET A 1 -26.21 15.76 -8.36
N GLU A 2 -25.60 15.94 -7.20
CA GLU A 2 -24.98 17.17 -6.74
C GLU A 2 -23.48 16.95 -6.53
N ASN A 3 -22.68 18.02 -6.62
CA ASN A 3 -21.28 18.01 -6.21
C ASN A 3 -21.26 18.17 -4.69
N LEU A 4 -20.66 17.21 -3.98
CA LEU A 4 -20.73 17.11 -2.53
C LEU A 4 -19.34 17.07 -1.90
N LYS A 5 -19.22 17.73 -0.74
CA LYS A 5 -18.13 17.57 0.21
C LYS A 5 -18.67 16.85 1.45
N ILE A 6 -18.14 15.67 1.74
CA ILE A 6 -18.49 14.90 2.93
C ILE A 6 -17.41 15.14 3.98
N VAL A 7 -17.75 15.81 5.07
CA VAL A 7 -16.88 16.02 6.24
C VAL A 7 -17.23 14.98 7.29
N ILE A 8 -16.23 14.29 7.83
CA ILE A 8 -16.38 13.24 8.85
C ILE A 8 -15.59 13.67 10.08
N SER A 9 -16.29 13.83 11.19
CA SER A 9 -15.69 14.14 12.49
C SER A 9 -15.27 12.84 13.19
N LEU A 10 -14.07 12.82 13.75
CA LEU A 10 -13.46 11.66 14.38
C LEU A 10 -13.44 11.80 15.90
N ALA A 11 -13.85 10.73 16.59
CA ALA A 11 -13.79 10.61 18.04
C ALA A 11 -12.52 9.89 18.53
N SER A 12 -11.75 9.30 17.61
CA SER A 12 -10.49 8.61 17.94
C SER A 12 -9.50 8.68 16.76
N PRO A 13 -8.18 8.50 17.01
CA PRO A 13 -7.18 8.45 15.95
C PRO A 13 -7.52 7.40 14.89
N VAL A 14 -7.17 7.66 13.64
CA VAL A 14 -7.52 6.81 12.50
C VAL A 14 -6.29 6.16 11.89
N SER A 15 -6.39 4.87 11.55
CA SER A 15 -5.39 4.20 10.71
C SER A 15 -5.98 3.94 9.32
N ILE A 16 -5.73 4.85 8.38
CA ILE A 16 -6.33 4.83 7.04
C ILE A 16 -5.24 4.93 5.96
N SER A 17 -5.42 4.22 4.85
CA SER A 17 -4.50 4.35 3.70
C SER A 17 -4.79 5.64 2.94
N ARG A 18 -3.76 6.29 2.40
CA ARG A 18 -3.91 7.50 1.57
C ARG A 18 -4.89 7.31 0.43
N ASN A 19 -4.86 6.15 -0.24
CA ASN A 19 -5.68 5.84 -1.41
C ASN A 19 -7.06 5.26 -1.04
N THR A 20 -7.51 5.43 0.21
CA THR A 20 -8.89 5.10 0.59
C THR A 20 -9.81 6.17 0.03
N THR A 21 -10.80 5.75 -0.76
CA THR A 21 -11.74 6.64 -1.43
C THR A 21 -13.16 6.49 -0.90
N ILE A 22 -13.96 7.56 -0.99
CA ILE A 22 -15.30 7.60 -0.41
C ILE A 22 -16.31 6.72 -1.14
N ASP A 23 -16.17 6.53 -2.45
CA ASP A 23 -16.99 5.61 -3.23
C ASP A 23 -16.83 4.16 -2.76
N GLY A 24 -15.62 3.72 -2.44
CA GLY A 24 -15.36 2.41 -1.87
C GLY A 24 -16.02 2.21 -0.50
N ILE A 25 -16.03 3.26 0.34
CA ILE A 25 -16.70 3.26 1.64
C ILE A 25 -18.22 3.17 1.45
N LEU A 26 -18.79 4.04 0.62
CA LEU A 26 -20.23 4.10 0.36
C LEU A 26 -20.75 2.80 -0.27
N LEU A 27 -20.00 2.20 -1.19
CA LEU A 27 -20.38 0.90 -1.77
C LEU A 27 -20.38 -0.21 -0.72
N SER A 28 -19.38 -0.26 0.15
CA SER A 28 -19.34 -1.22 1.26
C SER A 28 -20.58 -1.07 2.15
N ILE A 29 -20.94 0.17 2.50
CA ILE A 29 -22.13 0.47 3.29
C ILE A 29 -23.41 0.10 2.52
N TYR A 30 -23.50 0.44 1.23
CA TYR A 30 -24.65 0.14 0.38
C TYR A 30 -24.92 -1.35 0.25
N TYR A 31 -23.90 -2.17 0.01
CA TYR A 31 -24.09 -3.62 -0.05
C TYR A 31 -24.47 -4.22 1.31
N ASN A 32 -23.96 -3.68 2.42
CA ASN A 32 -24.41 -4.05 3.76
C ASN A 32 -25.88 -3.64 4.02
N PHE A 33 -26.27 -2.45 3.56
CA PHE A 33 -27.65 -1.97 3.62
C PHE A 33 -28.59 -2.90 2.85
N LEU A 34 -28.26 -3.25 1.61
CA LEU A 34 -29.05 -4.19 0.81
C LEU A 34 -29.18 -5.56 1.48
N ARG A 35 -28.07 -6.08 2.03
CA ARG A 35 -28.08 -7.34 2.78
C ARG A 35 -28.98 -7.27 4.01
N SER A 36 -28.99 -6.15 4.72
CA SER A 36 -29.89 -5.94 5.88
C SER A 36 -31.38 -5.93 5.49
N LYS A 37 -31.69 -5.58 4.24
CA LYS A 37 -33.03 -5.63 3.65
C LYS A 37 -33.37 -6.98 3.01
N GLY A 38 -32.55 -8.01 3.22
CA GLY A 38 -32.74 -9.34 2.63
C GLY A 38 -32.46 -9.43 1.14
N LYS A 39 -31.92 -8.37 0.51
CA LYS A 39 -31.54 -8.38 -0.90
C LYS A 39 -30.15 -9.00 -1.04
N ILE A 40 -30.09 -10.27 -1.44
CA ILE A 40 -28.83 -10.93 -1.82
C ILE A 40 -28.59 -10.62 -3.30
N LEU A 41 -27.70 -9.67 -3.58
CA LEU A 41 -27.26 -9.43 -4.95
C LEU A 41 -26.11 -10.39 -5.29
N PRO A 42 -26.11 -11.04 -6.47
CA PRO A 42 -24.91 -11.68 -6.98
C PRO A 42 -23.79 -10.65 -7.08
N PHE A 43 -22.55 -11.08 -6.84
CA PHE A 43 -21.39 -10.19 -6.94
C PHE A 43 -21.26 -9.65 -8.37
N ASP A 44 -21.48 -8.35 -8.52
CA ASP A 44 -21.32 -7.63 -9.78
C ASP A 44 -20.03 -6.81 -9.73
N LYS A 45 -19.00 -7.27 -10.45
CA LYS A 45 -17.71 -6.59 -10.59
C LYS A 45 -17.84 -5.19 -11.18
N GLU A 46 -18.85 -4.96 -12.02
CA GLU A 46 -19.09 -3.68 -12.68
C GLU A 46 -20.00 -2.75 -11.86
N HIS A 47 -20.59 -3.24 -10.77
CA HIS A 47 -21.46 -2.47 -9.88
C HIS A 47 -22.60 -1.72 -10.63
N LYS A 48 -23.23 -2.34 -11.63
CA LYS A 48 -24.28 -1.76 -12.50
C LYS A 48 -25.52 -1.32 -11.73
N SER A 49 -25.78 -1.93 -10.58
CA SER A 49 -26.93 -1.61 -9.72
C SER A 49 -26.78 -0.29 -8.96
N VAL A 50 -25.60 0.30 -8.94
CA VAL A 50 -25.29 1.51 -8.18
C VAL A 50 -25.58 2.73 -9.04
N LYS A 51 -26.65 3.46 -8.68
CA LYS A 51 -27.12 4.64 -9.43
C LYS A 51 -27.00 5.96 -8.66
N PHE A 52 -26.60 5.91 -7.38
CA PHE A 52 -26.55 7.09 -6.51
C PHE A 52 -25.19 7.81 -6.52
N ILE A 53 -24.18 7.22 -7.18
CA ILE A 53 -22.85 7.83 -7.37
C ILE A 53 -22.67 8.07 -8.87
N GLU A 54 -22.19 9.25 -9.26
CA GLU A 54 -21.90 9.54 -10.66
C GLU A 54 -20.81 8.60 -11.20
N ARG A 55 -20.96 8.21 -12.46
CA ARG A 55 -19.99 7.39 -13.18
C ARG A 55 -19.56 8.09 -14.46
N ILE A 56 -18.26 8.26 -14.64
CA ILE A 56 -17.66 8.75 -15.89
C ILE A 56 -16.72 7.69 -16.42
N ASN A 57 -16.96 7.26 -17.66
CA ASN A 57 -16.17 6.25 -18.35
C ASN A 57 -15.88 4.98 -17.51
N GLY A 58 -16.91 4.47 -16.82
CA GLY A 58 -16.79 3.29 -15.97
C GLY A 58 -16.35 3.56 -14.53
N ALA A 59 -15.64 4.66 -14.26
CA ALA A 59 -15.14 5.00 -12.92
C ALA A 59 -16.19 5.75 -12.08
N PHE A 60 -16.34 5.40 -10.81
CA PHE A 60 -17.18 6.16 -9.87
C PHE A 60 -16.52 7.47 -9.43
N SER A 61 -17.33 8.50 -9.24
CA SER A 61 -16.94 9.75 -8.58
C SER A 61 -16.69 9.47 -7.10
N GLY A 62 -15.54 9.89 -6.57
CA GLY A 62 -15.20 9.67 -5.16
C GLY A 62 -13.71 9.83 -4.90
N SER A 63 -13.33 10.97 -4.35
CA SER A 63 -11.94 11.29 -4.06
C SER A 63 -11.36 10.42 -2.93
N VAL A 64 -10.04 10.49 -2.79
CA VAL A 64 -9.35 10.15 -1.54
C VAL A 64 -9.70 11.18 -0.45
N TRP A 65 -9.31 10.89 0.78
CA TRP A 65 -9.54 11.79 1.92
C TRP A 65 -8.56 12.97 1.96
N TYR A 66 -8.96 14.04 2.60
CA TYR A 66 -8.15 15.22 2.86
C TYR A 66 -8.42 15.76 4.27
N ILE A 67 -7.59 16.70 4.73
CA ILE A 67 -7.75 17.46 5.97
C ILE A 67 -7.84 18.95 5.65
N ASP A 68 -8.43 19.74 6.54
CA ASP A 68 -8.40 21.19 6.39
C ASP A 68 -6.97 21.69 6.66
N LYS A 69 -6.54 22.72 5.92
CA LYS A 69 -5.21 23.31 6.09
C LYS A 69 -4.99 23.86 7.51
N LYS A 70 -6.06 24.28 8.17
CA LYS A 70 -6.04 24.80 9.54
C LYS A 70 -6.14 23.70 10.61
N SER A 71 -6.49 22.47 10.25
CA SER A 71 -6.59 21.36 11.21
C SER A 71 -5.23 21.00 11.78
N ASP A 72 -5.15 20.74 13.08
CA ASP A 72 -3.98 20.15 13.70
C ASP A 72 -3.91 18.65 13.38
N VAL A 73 -2.70 18.18 13.06
CA VAL A 73 -2.46 16.78 12.71
C VAL A 73 -1.20 16.27 13.37
N LEU A 74 -1.37 15.16 14.06
CA LEU A 74 -0.27 14.40 14.63
C LEU A 74 -0.31 12.97 14.08
N PHE A 75 0.87 12.41 13.84
CA PHE A 75 0.99 11.00 13.54
C PHE A 75 1.68 10.31 14.69
N ASP A 76 1.16 9.14 15.05
CA ASP A 76 1.66 8.36 16.17
C ASP A 76 1.83 6.89 15.79
N PHE A 77 2.88 6.29 16.35
CA PHE A 77 3.24 4.89 16.11
C PHE A 77 2.73 4.02 17.24
N ASN A 78 1.78 3.17 16.90
CA ASN A 78 1.15 2.24 17.82
C ASN A 78 1.71 0.83 17.64
N THR A 79 1.97 0.15 18.75
CA THR A 79 2.38 -1.26 18.78
C THR A 79 1.34 -2.06 19.52
N ILE A 80 0.76 -3.07 18.87
CA ILE A 80 -0.12 -4.05 19.53
C ILE A 80 0.58 -5.39 19.61
N VAL A 81 0.43 -6.04 20.76
CA VAL A 81 0.93 -7.39 21.00
C VAL A 81 -0.20 -8.38 20.72
N LYS A 82 -0.15 -9.08 19.58
CA LYS A 82 -1.10 -10.15 19.30
C LYS A 82 -0.64 -11.43 20.00
N LYS A 83 -1.30 -11.76 21.11
CA LYS A 83 -1.11 -13.03 21.82
C LYS A 83 -2.03 -14.10 21.24
N THR A 84 -1.57 -15.34 21.28
CA THR A 84 -2.36 -16.50 20.86
C THR A 84 -3.41 -16.81 21.91
N GLU A 85 -4.67 -16.99 21.49
CA GLU A 85 -5.76 -17.39 22.39
C GLU A 85 -5.69 -18.90 22.66
N TYR A 86 -4.75 -19.33 23.51
CA TYR A 86 -4.51 -20.73 23.82
C TYR A 86 -5.79 -21.47 24.24
N ARG A 87 -6.62 -20.86 25.11
CA ARG A 87 -7.90 -21.44 25.56
C ARG A 87 -8.88 -21.71 24.41
N LYS A 88 -8.90 -20.86 23.39
CA LYS A 88 -9.78 -21.02 22.22
C LYS A 88 -9.27 -22.14 21.31
N ILE A 89 -7.95 -22.23 21.14
CA ILE A 89 -7.32 -23.32 20.37
C ILE A 89 -7.57 -24.65 21.08
N GLU A 90 -7.30 -24.75 22.38
CA GLU A 90 -7.55 -25.95 23.18
C GLU A 90 -9.03 -26.39 23.11
N LYS A 91 -9.96 -25.43 23.15
CA LYS A 91 -11.39 -25.72 23.01
C LYS A 91 -11.76 -26.30 21.63
N ILE A 92 -11.11 -25.86 20.56
CA ILE A 92 -11.38 -26.30 19.18
C ILE A 92 -10.66 -27.62 18.87
N THR A 93 -9.39 -27.73 19.23
CA THR A 93 -8.53 -28.87 18.87
C THR A 93 -8.60 -30.01 19.90
N LYS A 94 -9.15 -29.75 21.10
CA LYS A 94 -9.15 -30.65 22.26
C LYS A 94 -7.74 -31.06 22.73
N ALA A 95 -6.68 -30.42 22.24
CA ALA A 95 -5.30 -30.71 22.59
C ALA A 95 -4.72 -29.57 23.43
N LYS A 96 -4.10 -29.89 24.58
CA LYS A 96 -3.35 -28.92 25.39
C LYS A 96 -2.22 -28.32 24.57
N VAL A 97 -2.21 -27.00 24.42
CA VAL A 97 -1.16 -26.30 23.68
C VAL A 97 -0.02 -26.01 24.66
N LYS A 98 1.10 -26.73 24.55
CA LYS A 98 2.29 -26.45 25.36
C LYS A 98 2.90 -25.11 24.93
N ASP A 99 3.23 -24.26 25.90
CA ASP A 99 3.80 -22.90 25.75
C ASP A 99 5.24 -22.87 25.19
N ASN A 100 5.69 -23.99 24.60
CA ASN A 100 7.05 -24.15 24.11
C ASN A 100 7.10 -23.69 22.64
N SER A 101 7.29 -22.39 22.44
CA SER A 101 7.99 -21.79 21.28
C SER A 101 7.31 -21.67 19.90
N LEU A 102 6.13 -22.25 19.65
CA LEU A 102 5.50 -22.21 18.31
C LEU A 102 4.56 -21.02 18.03
N PHE A 103 4.13 -20.29 19.06
CA PHE A 103 3.14 -19.22 18.93
C PHE A 103 3.66 -17.90 19.53
N LYS A 104 4.75 -17.38 18.96
CA LYS A 104 5.35 -16.10 19.37
C LYS A 104 4.30 -14.99 19.30
N ALA A 105 4.20 -14.20 20.36
CA ALA A 105 3.41 -12.97 20.33
C ALA A 105 3.91 -12.10 19.17
N ALA A 106 3.01 -11.77 18.24
CA ALA A 106 3.37 -10.93 17.11
C ALA A 106 3.23 -9.48 17.53
N LEU A 107 4.33 -8.73 17.50
CA LEU A 107 4.28 -7.27 17.56
C LEU A 107 3.78 -6.77 16.21
N ILE A 108 2.61 -6.14 16.21
CA ILE A 108 2.05 -5.50 15.03
C ILE A 108 2.17 -4.00 15.24
N ASN A 109 3.06 -3.39 14.46
CA ASN A 109 3.25 -1.96 14.45
C ASN A 109 2.36 -1.35 13.38
N PHE A 110 1.72 -0.23 13.68
CA PHE A 110 0.95 0.54 12.72
C PHE A 110 0.97 2.02 13.11
N GLU A 111 0.73 2.87 12.13
CA GLU A 111 0.67 4.31 12.32
C GLU A 111 -0.80 4.75 12.37
N THR A 112 -1.08 5.72 13.22
CA THR A 112 -2.37 6.41 13.33
C THR A 112 -2.19 7.89 13.07
N VAL A 113 -3.25 8.51 12.58
CA VAL A 113 -3.37 9.95 12.41
C VAL A 113 -4.37 10.46 13.43
N GLU A 114 -3.93 11.38 14.27
CA GLU A 114 -4.78 12.15 15.16
C GLU A 114 -5.16 13.46 14.46
N VAL A 115 -6.45 13.57 14.15
CA VAL A 115 -7.06 14.73 13.49
C VAL A 115 -8.55 14.76 13.87
N SER A 116 -9.12 15.95 14.03
CA SER A 116 -10.54 16.10 14.38
C SER A 116 -11.48 15.76 13.23
N GLU A 117 -11.10 16.14 12.00
CA GLU A 117 -11.95 16.00 10.82
C GLU A 117 -11.15 15.60 9.59
N ILE A 118 -11.77 14.77 8.77
CA ILE A 118 -11.32 14.47 7.40
C ILE A 118 -12.49 14.73 6.46
N TYR A 119 -12.19 15.02 5.19
CA TYR A 119 -13.25 15.17 4.19
C TYR A 119 -12.92 14.48 2.87
N PHE A 120 -13.97 14.26 2.10
CA PHE A 120 -13.96 13.65 0.78
C PHE A 120 -14.83 14.46 -0.18
N TYR A 121 -14.56 14.31 -1.48
CA TYR A 121 -15.38 14.83 -2.55
C TYR A 121 -16.07 13.70 -3.31
N ILE A 122 -17.32 13.90 -3.65
CA ILE A 122 -18.11 12.96 -4.45
C ILE A 122 -19.17 13.72 -5.22
N LYS A 123 -19.55 13.20 -6.39
CA LYS A 123 -20.75 13.62 -7.09
C LYS A 123 -21.80 12.51 -7.03
N GLY A 124 -22.98 12.82 -6.51
CA GLY A 124 -23.97 11.78 -6.23
C GLY A 124 -25.32 12.32 -5.79
N ASP A 125 -26.22 11.41 -5.47
CA ASP A 125 -27.52 11.68 -4.85
C ASP A 125 -27.32 11.93 -3.36
N LYS A 126 -27.55 13.17 -2.93
CA LYS A 126 -27.28 13.63 -1.57
C LYS A 126 -28.11 12.88 -0.54
N ASP A 127 -29.42 12.77 -0.75
CA ASP A 127 -30.35 12.13 0.18
C ASP A 127 -30.00 10.66 0.41
N MET A 128 -29.66 9.96 -0.69
CA MET A 128 -29.22 8.57 -0.61
C MET A 128 -27.88 8.43 0.11
N ILE A 129 -26.93 9.34 -0.15
CA ILE A 129 -25.62 9.33 0.51
C ILE A 129 -25.77 9.58 2.01
N GLU A 130 -26.51 10.61 2.43
CA GLU A 130 -26.79 10.91 3.84
C GLU A 130 -27.43 9.70 4.53
N SER A 131 -28.46 9.11 3.91
CA SER A 131 -29.14 7.92 4.42
C SER A 131 -28.19 6.72 4.61
N LEU A 132 -27.23 6.52 3.70
CA LEU A 132 -26.23 5.46 3.82
C LEU A 132 -25.23 5.75 4.93
N LEU A 133 -24.73 6.98 5.03
CA LEU A 133 -23.79 7.38 6.07
C LEU A 133 -24.42 7.22 7.46
N ASP A 134 -25.67 7.65 7.64
CA ASP A 134 -26.44 7.43 8.88
C ASP A 134 -26.61 5.95 9.21
N PHE A 135 -26.88 5.12 8.19
CA PHE A 135 -27.07 3.69 8.39
C PHE A 135 -25.79 2.97 8.86
N GLY A 136 -24.61 3.35 8.35
CA GLY A 136 -23.43 2.48 8.43
C GLY A 136 -22.08 3.12 8.77
N LEU A 137 -21.95 4.46 8.78
CA LEU A 137 -20.66 5.11 9.02
C LEU A 137 -20.36 5.26 10.53
N GLN A 138 -20.00 4.15 11.17
CA GLN A 138 -19.60 4.16 12.59
C GLN A 138 -18.09 4.27 12.80
N PHE A 139 -17.32 3.74 11.84
CA PHE A 139 -15.86 3.72 11.88
C PHE A 139 -15.30 3.93 10.49
N ILE A 140 -14.11 4.53 10.41
CA ILE A 140 -13.34 4.70 9.18
C ILE A 140 -11.92 4.13 9.35
N GLY A 141 -11.38 3.53 8.28
CA GLY A 141 -10.04 2.94 8.30
C GLY A 141 -9.96 1.54 8.92
N LYS A 142 -8.74 1.15 9.31
CA LYS A 142 -8.36 -0.17 9.83
C LYS A 142 -8.43 -0.18 11.36
N LYS A 143 -8.40 -1.40 11.92
CA LYS A 143 -8.34 -1.64 13.38
C LYS A 143 -9.58 -1.13 14.16
N LYS A 144 -10.75 -1.07 13.51
CA LYS A 144 -12.04 -0.73 14.15
C LYS A 144 -12.35 -1.52 15.41
N SER A 145 -11.94 -2.80 15.47
CA SER A 145 -12.16 -3.67 16.65
C SER A 145 -11.37 -3.23 17.89
N LEU A 146 -10.37 -2.36 17.72
CA LEU A 146 -9.59 -1.76 18.79
C LEU A 146 -10.04 -0.31 19.09
N GLY A 147 -11.12 0.17 18.45
CA GLY A 147 -11.67 1.51 18.66
C GLY A 147 -11.05 2.62 17.81
N PHE A 148 -10.10 2.33 16.91
CA PHE A 148 -9.53 3.34 16.01
C PHE A 148 -10.50 3.75 14.90
N GLY A 149 -10.44 5.03 14.55
CA GLY A 149 -11.24 5.67 13.50
C GLY A 149 -12.73 5.75 13.82
N LYS A 150 -13.09 5.85 15.10
CA LYS A 150 -14.49 6.01 15.53
C LYS A 150 -15.02 7.34 15.02
N VAL A 151 -16.19 7.33 14.40
CA VAL A 151 -16.85 8.53 13.87
C VAL A 151 -17.74 9.14 14.96
N SER A 152 -17.63 10.45 15.18
CA SER A 152 -18.51 11.22 16.08
C SER A 152 -19.70 11.85 15.35
N GLY A 153 -19.55 12.13 14.05
CA GLY A 153 -20.58 12.69 13.21
C GLY A 153 -20.08 12.92 11.79
N PHE A 154 -20.97 13.35 10.91
CA PHE A 154 -20.63 13.75 9.55
C PHE A 154 -21.52 14.90 9.08
N LYS A 155 -21.08 15.59 8.02
CA LYS A 155 -21.82 16.65 7.33
C LYS A 155 -21.65 16.47 5.83
N VAL A 156 -22.74 16.62 5.07
CA VAL A 156 -22.71 16.61 3.60
C VAL A 156 -23.07 17.99 3.07
N GLU A 157 -22.11 18.64 2.42
CA GLU A 157 -22.22 20.00 1.91
C GLU A 157 -22.30 19.98 0.39
N THR A 158 -23.24 20.73 -0.20
CA THR A 158 -23.26 20.97 -1.64
C THR A 158 -22.20 22.01 -1.98
N ILE A 159 -21.38 21.73 -2.99
CA ILE A 159 -20.31 22.61 -3.48
C ILE A 159 -20.52 22.94 -4.96
N ASN A 160 -19.88 24.01 -5.44
CA ASN A 160 -20.05 24.43 -6.84
C ASN A 160 -19.25 23.54 -7.80
N GLU A 161 -18.05 23.13 -7.41
CA GLU A 161 -17.10 22.42 -8.28
C GLU A 161 -17.20 20.91 -8.10
N ASP A 162 -17.14 20.16 -9.21
CA ASP A 162 -17.00 18.70 -9.18
C ASP A 162 -15.55 18.32 -8.89
N LYS A 163 -15.31 17.89 -7.65
CA LYS A 163 -13.98 17.46 -7.17
C LYS A 163 -13.82 15.95 -7.05
N GLY A 164 -14.78 15.16 -7.54
CA GLY A 164 -14.82 13.71 -7.32
C GLY A 164 -13.83 12.90 -8.17
N PHE A 165 -13.36 13.45 -9.30
CA PHE A 165 -12.31 12.88 -10.16
C PHE A 165 -11.04 13.74 -10.21
N PHE A 166 -11.21 15.06 -10.25
CA PHE A 166 -10.12 16.03 -10.37
C PHE A 166 -10.31 17.14 -9.33
N LEU A 167 -9.24 17.63 -8.72
CA LEU A 167 -9.32 18.72 -7.73
C LEU A 167 -9.46 20.11 -8.38
N ASN A 168 -9.20 20.24 -9.67
CA ASN A 168 -9.19 21.51 -10.38
C ASN A 168 -9.90 21.44 -11.74
N ALA A 169 -10.41 22.59 -12.19
CA ALA A 169 -11.16 22.71 -13.45
C ALA A 169 -10.33 22.31 -14.70
N GLU A 170 -9.01 22.50 -14.67
CA GLU A 170 -8.10 22.11 -15.77
C GLU A 170 -7.90 20.59 -15.87
N LYS A 171 -8.48 19.78 -14.97
CA LYS A 171 -8.38 18.31 -14.94
C LYS A 171 -6.95 17.79 -14.93
N SER A 172 -6.07 18.50 -14.23
CA SER A 172 -4.65 18.18 -14.19
C SER A 172 -4.20 17.53 -12.89
N ILE A 173 -5.03 17.60 -11.85
CA ILE A 173 -4.76 17.05 -10.52
C ILE A 173 -5.85 16.06 -10.20
N VAL A 174 -5.52 14.79 -10.21
CA VAL A 174 -6.47 13.71 -9.92
C VAL A 174 -6.75 13.66 -8.42
N SER A 175 -8.02 13.51 -8.06
CA SER A 175 -8.46 13.37 -6.66
C SER A 175 -8.57 11.92 -6.23
N LYS A 176 -8.32 10.97 -7.13
CA LYS A 176 -8.30 9.52 -6.89
C LYS A 176 -7.44 8.83 -7.96
N PRO A 177 -7.13 7.53 -7.81
CA PRO A 177 -6.56 6.76 -8.92
C PRO A 177 -7.50 6.73 -10.12
N LEU A 178 -7.02 7.13 -11.30
CA LEU A 178 -7.78 7.15 -12.56
C LEU A 178 -7.06 6.41 -13.67
N ASP A 179 -7.75 5.49 -14.35
CA ASP A 179 -7.21 4.70 -15.46
C ASP A 179 -6.64 5.58 -16.58
N CYS A 180 -5.36 5.38 -16.93
CA CYS A 180 -4.67 6.15 -17.96
C CYS A 180 -5.20 5.91 -19.38
N SER A 181 -5.81 4.76 -19.66
CA SER A 181 -6.38 4.44 -20.97
C SER A 181 -7.68 5.18 -21.23
N ILE A 182 -8.35 5.63 -20.17
CA ILE A 182 -9.68 6.24 -20.21
C ILE A 182 -9.65 7.73 -19.86
N PHE A 183 -8.79 8.11 -18.92
CA PHE A 183 -8.63 9.49 -18.47
C PHE A 183 -7.32 10.08 -19.01
N ASN A 184 -7.44 11.11 -19.84
CA ASN A 184 -6.28 11.87 -20.30
C ASN A 184 -5.93 12.95 -19.27
N VAL A 185 -4.76 12.80 -18.64
CA VAL A 185 -4.16 13.80 -17.75
C VAL A 185 -2.82 14.21 -18.37
N PRO A 186 -2.76 15.38 -19.05
CA PRO A 186 -1.55 15.86 -19.71
C PRO A 186 -0.37 15.98 -18.73
N ASP A 187 0.81 15.56 -19.20
CA ASP A 187 2.09 15.67 -18.49
C ASP A 187 2.18 15.00 -17.10
N ASN A 188 1.12 14.34 -16.63
CA ASN A 188 1.17 13.59 -15.38
C ASN A 188 2.15 12.42 -15.52
N LYS A 189 3.18 12.40 -14.66
CA LYS A 189 4.13 11.30 -14.50
C LYS A 189 3.88 10.51 -13.22
N ALA A 190 2.96 10.90 -12.35
CA ALA A 190 2.59 10.11 -11.18
C ALA A 190 1.67 8.95 -11.60
N VAL A 191 2.25 7.87 -12.15
CA VAL A 191 1.51 6.73 -12.70
C VAL A 191 1.93 5.44 -12.02
N ALA A 192 0.97 4.62 -11.63
CA ALA A 192 1.25 3.34 -11.02
C ALA A 192 0.17 2.30 -11.37
N PHE A 193 0.51 1.00 -11.26
CA PHE A 193 -0.50 -0.03 -11.34
C PHE A 193 -1.45 0.04 -10.15
N TYR A 194 -2.72 0.27 -10.44
CA TYR A 194 -3.78 0.35 -9.45
C TYR A 194 -5.09 -0.13 -10.06
N ARG A 195 -6.07 -0.42 -9.21
CA ARG A 195 -7.40 -0.80 -9.67
C ARG A 195 -8.23 0.46 -9.90
N SER A 196 -8.85 0.61 -11.06
CA SER A 196 -9.69 1.77 -11.37
C SER A 196 -11.06 1.71 -10.69
N MET A 197 -11.46 0.54 -10.20
CA MET A 197 -12.77 0.30 -9.59
C MET A 197 -12.69 -0.44 -8.24
N PRO A 198 -13.65 -0.16 -7.33
CA PRO A 198 -13.81 -0.91 -6.09
C PRO A 198 -14.10 -2.40 -6.34
N PRO A 199 -13.77 -3.30 -5.39
CA PRO A 199 -12.91 -3.07 -4.23
C PRO A 199 -11.43 -2.85 -4.63
N TYR A 200 -10.84 -1.74 -4.17
CA TYR A 200 -9.50 -1.29 -4.58
C TYR A 200 -8.33 -2.12 -4.00
N TRP A 201 -8.61 -3.04 -3.07
CA TRP A 201 -7.57 -3.91 -2.48
C TRP A 201 -7.34 -5.19 -3.27
N LEU A 202 -8.16 -5.50 -4.28
CA LEU A 202 -7.91 -6.66 -5.14
C LEU A 202 -6.71 -6.38 -6.05
N GLU A 203 -5.85 -7.39 -6.19
CA GLU A 203 -4.63 -7.35 -7.03
C GLU A 203 -4.88 -7.88 -8.45
N GLU A 204 -6.15 -8.12 -8.79
CA GLU A 204 -6.61 -8.49 -10.12
C GLU A 204 -7.00 -7.24 -10.91
N ASP A 205 -6.95 -7.34 -12.24
CA ASP A 205 -7.40 -6.29 -13.16
C ASP A 205 -6.70 -4.93 -12.91
N LEU A 206 -5.41 -4.98 -12.50
CA LEU A 206 -4.60 -3.79 -12.28
C LEU A 206 -4.25 -3.13 -13.62
N VAL A 207 -4.45 -1.82 -13.70
CA VAL A 207 -4.18 -1.01 -14.88
C VAL A 207 -3.29 0.18 -14.53
N PRO A 208 -2.54 0.75 -15.48
CA PRO A 208 -1.87 2.02 -15.27
C PRO A 208 -2.89 3.10 -14.87
N CYS A 209 -2.71 3.68 -13.69
CA CYS A 209 -3.55 4.76 -13.19
C CYS A 209 -2.73 6.00 -12.91
N HIS A 210 -3.27 7.18 -13.24
CA HIS A 210 -2.81 8.44 -12.68
C HIS A 210 -3.12 8.44 -11.19
N MET A 211 -2.11 8.69 -10.36
CA MET A 211 -2.20 8.59 -8.91
C MET A 211 -2.40 9.98 -8.27
N PRO A 212 -3.23 10.09 -7.21
CA PRO A 212 -3.35 11.31 -6.45
C PRO A 212 -2.10 11.55 -5.60
N SER A 213 -1.89 12.80 -5.18
CA SER A 213 -0.79 13.16 -4.29
C SER A 213 -0.89 12.46 -2.92
N ASN A 214 0.27 12.15 -2.33
CA ASN A 214 0.35 11.61 -0.97
C ASN A 214 0.20 12.68 0.14
N ILE A 215 -0.01 13.93 -0.25
CA ILE A 215 -0.22 15.08 0.64
C ILE A 215 -1.66 15.05 1.18
N LEU A 216 -1.83 15.39 2.46
CA LEU A 216 -3.12 15.29 3.14
C LEU A 216 -4.02 16.50 2.92
N ILE A 217 -3.45 17.67 2.64
CA ILE A 217 -4.20 18.88 2.31
C ILE A 217 -4.47 18.96 0.80
N GLU A 218 -5.48 19.71 0.40
CA GLU A 218 -5.68 20.08 -1.00
C GLU A 218 -4.52 20.95 -1.48
N GLU A 219 -3.65 20.36 -2.31
CA GLU A 219 -2.63 21.09 -3.03
C GLU A 219 -3.00 21.13 -4.52
N LEU A 220 -3.20 22.35 -5.03
CA LEU A 220 -3.47 22.61 -6.46
C LEU A 220 -2.20 22.73 -7.30
N VAL A 221 -1.05 22.37 -6.72
CA VAL A 221 0.22 22.22 -7.44
C VAL A 221 0.33 20.78 -7.91
N ARG A 222 0.55 20.59 -9.21
CA ARG A 222 0.60 19.25 -9.80
C ARG A 222 1.85 18.50 -9.27
N PRO A 223 1.68 17.29 -8.73
CA PRO A 223 2.82 16.43 -8.45
C PRO A 223 3.45 15.97 -9.77
N SER A 224 4.78 15.94 -9.85
CA SER A 224 5.51 15.21 -10.88
C SER A 224 5.28 15.65 -12.34
N ILE A 225 5.17 16.97 -12.62
CA ILE A 225 5.23 17.50 -14.02
C ILE A 225 6.67 17.47 -14.57
N SER A 226 7.67 17.30 -13.71
CA SER A 226 9.07 17.47 -14.11
C SER A 226 9.43 16.59 -15.29
N LYS A 227 9.96 17.19 -16.37
CA LYS A 227 10.41 16.48 -17.59
C LYS A 227 11.46 15.40 -17.31
N LYS A 228 12.10 15.43 -16.12
CA LYS A 228 13.06 14.42 -15.66
C LYS A 228 12.42 13.07 -15.33
N TYR A 229 11.09 13.02 -15.15
CA TYR A 229 10.37 11.78 -14.83
C TYR A 229 9.82 11.10 -16.09
N VAL A 230 9.83 9.77 -16.03
CA VAL A 230 9.37 8.87 -17.08
C VAL A 230 8.24 8.02 -16.51
N ALA A 231 7.19 7.83 -17.30
CA ALA A 231 6.03 7.02 -16.95
C ALA A 231 5.50 6.30 -18.19
N THR A 232 5.06 5.05 -18.01
CA THR A 232 4.39 4.25 -19.06
C THR A 232 2.89 4.18 -18.77
N LYS A 233 2.07 4.71 -19.68
CA LYS A 233 0.61 4.82 -19.51
C LYS A 233 -0.19 3.66 -20.12
N SER A 234 0.49 2.73 -20.80
CA SER A 234 -0.13 1.63 -21.56
C SER A 234 0.57 0.29 -21.32
N ALA A 235 1.18 0.11 -20.15
CA ALA A 235 1.85 -1.14 -19.79
C ALA A 235 0.83 -2.22 -19.39
N GLU A 236 1.05 -3.45 -19.85
CA GLU A 236 0.37 -4.62 -19.29
C GLU A 236 0.94 -4.91 -17.89
N HIS A 237 0.05 -5.21 -16.94
CA HIS A 237 0.47 -5.57 -15.60
C HIS A 237 1.15 -6.94 -15.59
N ILE A 238 2.35 -6.99 -15.02
CA ILE A 238 3.07 -8.23 -14.68
C ILE A 238 3.31 -8.27 -13.18
N SER A 239 3.27 -9.46 -12.61
CA SER A 239 3.58 -9.63 -11.19
C SER A 239 5.05 -9.33 -10.93
N ASN A 240 5.35 -8.89 -9.70
CA ASN A 240 6.74 -8.71 -9.29
C ASN A 240 7.55 -10.02 -9.33
N VAL A 241 6.90 -11.16 -9.09
CA VAL A 241 7.53 -12.49 -9.16
C VAL A 241 8.07 -12.75 -10.55
N ARG A 242 7.22 -12.58 -11.57
CA ARG A 242 7.60 -12.78 -12.96
C ARG A 242 8.62 -11.75 -13.41
N PHE A 243 8.44 -10.48 -13.04
CA PHE A 243 9.41 -9.44 -13.38
C PHE A 243 10.81 -9.73 -12.82
N LEU A 244 10.92 -10.20 -11.57
CA LEU A 244 12.19 -10.60 -10.97
C LEU A 244 12.80 -11.81 -11.68
N TYR A 245 11.96 -12.81 -12.02
CA TYR A 245 12.39 -14.03 -12.71
C TYR A 245 12.87 -13.75 -14.15
N GLU A 246 12.19 -12.90 -14.90
CA GLU A 246 12.59 -12.56 -16.28
C GLU A 246 13.87 -11.72 -16.32
N ASN A 247 14.17 -10.98 -15.24
CA ASN A 247 15.32 -10.07 -15.17
C ASN A 247 16.47 -10.58 -14.31
N GLN A 248 16.53 -11.88 -14.03
CA GLN A 248 17.59 -12.51 -13.23
C GLN A 248 19.01 -12.05 -13.62
N ASP A 249 19.84 -11.77 -12.62
CA ASP A 249 21.24 -11.45 -12.86
C ASP A 249 22.03 -12.74 -13.05
N LYS A 250 22.35 -13.04 -14.31
CA LYS A 250 23.10 -14.24 -14.73
C LYS A 250 24.48 -14.40 -14.05
N ARG A 251 24.98 -13.36 -13.36
CA ARG A 251 26.25 -13.40 -12.61
C ARG A 251 26.09 -13.96 -11.20
N ILE A 252 24.87 -14.05 -10.69
CA ILE A 252 24.60 -14.62 -9.38
C ILE A 252 24.38 -16.11 -9.56
N ASP A 253 25.12 -16.91 -8.79
CA ASP A 253 24.81 -18.32 -8.63
C ASP A 253 23.54 -18.44 -7.77
N TYR A 254 22.41 -18.43 -8.47
CA TYR A 254 21.12 -18.68 -7.84
C TYR A 254 21.02 -20.15 -7.49
N ASN A 255 20.36 -20.47 -6.39
CA ASN A 255 20.03 -21.85 -6.09
C ASN A 255 19.21 -22.38 -7.27
N SER A 256 19.81 -23.30 -8.04
CA SER A 256 19.09 -24.00 -9.08
C SER A 256 17.98 -24.79 -8.40
N PHE A 257 16.74 -24.61 -8.87
CA PHE A 257 15.68 -25.52 -8.50
C PHE A 257 15.99 -26.87 -9.19
N ALA A 258 16.74 -27.72 -8.51
CA ALA A 258 16.89 -29.09 -8.91
C ALA A 258 15.58 -29.81 -8.57
N TYR A 259 14.69 -29.93 -9.56
CA TYR A 259 13.61 -30.90 -9.48
C TYR A 259 14.25 -32.29 -9.41
N ASP A 260 14.47 -32.79 -8.20
CA ASP A 260 14.94 -34.15 -8.03
C ASP A 260 13.79 -35.09 -8.43
N LYS A 261 13.91 -35.72 -9.59
CA LYS A 261 12.96 -36.72 -10.08
C LYS A 261 12.77 -37.86 -9.06
N ASN A 262 13.73 -38.11 -8.15
CA ASN A 262 13.58 -39.09 -7.08
C ASN A 262 12.79 -38.57 -5.87
N ALA A 263 12.73 -37.26 -5.65
CA ALA A 263 11.91 -36.65 -4.61
C ALA A 263 10.40 -36.73 -4.91
N SER A 264 10.02 -37.03 -6.17
CA SER A 264 8.64 -37.33 -6.58
C SER A 264 8.04 -38.56 -5.90
N LYS A 265 8.86 -39.50 -5.42
CA LYS A 265 8.37 -40.69 -4.71
C LYS A 265 8.05 -40.43 -3.23
N THR A 266 8.59 -39.36 -2.65
CA THR A 266 8.42 -38.99 -1.23
C THR A 266 7.60 -37.72 -1.03
N LEU A 267 7.39 -36.92 -2.09
CA LEU A 267 6.63 -35.69 -2.05
C LEU A 267 5.43 -35.73 -3.02
N LEU A 268 4.25 -35.38 -2.52
CA LEU A 268 2.93 -35.37 -3.18
C LEU A 268 2.81 -34.35 -4.34
N PHE A 269 3.76 -34.30 -5.27
CA PHE A 269 3.89 -33.24 -6.26
C PHE A 269 3.85 -33.79 -7.67
N THR A 270 2.99 -33.21 -8.52
CA THR A 270 2.89 -33.57 -9.93
C THR A 270 3.30 -32.35 -10.76
N PRO A 271 4.40 -32.43 -11.54
CA PRO A 271 4.70 -31.43 -12.55
C PRO A 271 3.53 -31.32 -13.52
N THR A 272 3.27 -30.13 -14.03
CA THR A 272 2.36 -30.00 -15.17
C THR A 272 2.98 -30.72 -16.37
N THR A 273 2.27 -31.72 -16.90
CA THR A 273 2.71 -32.53 -18.06
C THR A 273 1.86 -32.26 -19.29
N ASP A 274 0.72 -31.60 -19.09
CA ASP A 274 -0.18 -31.09 -20.10
C ASP A 274 0.00 -29.57 -20.26
N ASN A 275 -0.29 -29.04 -21.44
CA ASN A 275 -0.21 -27.59 -21.75
C ASN A 275 -1.28 -26.75 -20.99
N THR A 276 -1.84 -27.29 -19.92
CA THR A 276 -2.91 -26.73 -19.11
C THR A 276 -2.39 -25.52 -18.34
N LYS A 277 -3.21 -24.47 -18.32
CA LYS A 277 -2.89 -23.19 -17.70
C LYS A 277 -3.46 -23.15 -16.29
N PHE A 278 -2.63 -22.80 -15.31
CA PHE A 278 -3.01 -22.69 -13.91
C PHE A 278 -2.63 -21.32 -13.35
N ALA A 279 -3.46 -20.77 -12.47
CA ALA A 279 -3.11 -19.57 -11.71
C ALA A 279 -2.12 -19.93 -10.58
N CYS A 280 -1.00 -19.23 -10.51
CA CYS A 280 0.01 -19.44 -9.48
C CYS A 280 -0.50 -18.94 -8.12
N ALA A 281 -0.43 -19.78 -7.10
CA ALA A 281 -0.88 -19.46 -5.75
C ALA A 281 -0.07 -18.32 -5.08
N LEU A 282 1.11 -17.97 -5.61
CA LEU A 282 1.98 -16.92 -5.05
C LEU A 282 1.90 -15.59 -5.80
N SER A 283 1.77 -15.62 -7.13
CA SER A 283 1.68 -14.39 -7.95
C SER A 283 0.26 -14.12 -8.46
N GLY A 284 -0.57 -15.14 -8.61
CA GLY A 284 -1.86 -15.12 -9.30
C GLY A 284 -1.75 -15.13 -10.82
N GLU A 285 -0.53 -15.14 -11.38
CA GLU A 285 -0.35 -15.19 -12.83
C GLU A 285 -0.63 -16.58 -13.38
N ILE A 286 -1.14 -16.59 -14.60
CA ILE A 286 -1.42 -17.82 -15.34
C ILE A 286 -0.12 -18.33 -15.95
N SER A 287 0.32 -19.51 -15.51
CA SER A 287 1.47 -20.21 -16.07
C SER A 287 1.12 -21.64 -16.47
N LYS A 288 1.94 -22.22 -17.33
CA LYS A 288 1.84 -23.62 -17.78
C LYS A 288 2.86 -24.52 -17.10
N SER A 289 3.93 -23.96 -16.52
CA SER A 289 5.04 -24.72 -15.97
C SER A 289 5.18 -24.43 -14.48
N GLY A 290 5.30 -25.51 -13.71
CA GLY A 290 5.36 -25.47 -12.27
C GLY A 290 4.94 -26.79 -11.64
N VAL A 291 4.47 -26.71 -10.40
CA VAL A 291 4.12 -27.88 -9.60
C VAL A 291 2.68 -27.75 -9.11
N ILE A 292 1.88 -28.79 -9.40
CA ILE A 292 0.58 -28.98 -8.77
C ILE A 292 0.82 -29.62 -7.40
N SER A 293 0.43 -28.91 -6.36
CA SER A 293 0.44 -29.40 -4.98
C SER A 293 -0.62 -28.66 -4.17
N ALA A 294 -1.09 -29.23 -3.06
CA ALA A 294 -1.71 -28.38 -2.04
C ALA A 294 -0.63 -27.38 -1.60
N SER A 295 -0.66 -26.15 -2.11
CA SER A 295 0.40 -25.12 -2.02
C SER A 295 0.84 -24.90 -0.57
N LYS A 296 -0.13 -25.01 0.36
CA LYS A 296 0.10 -24.97 1.81
C LYS A 296 0.91 -26.17 2.32
N ASN A 297 0.64 -27.38 1.85
CA ASN A 297 1.41 -28.57 2.21
C ASN A 297 2.84 -28.51 1.67
N TYR A 298 3.04 -28.05 0.44
CA TYR A 298 4.39 -27.82 -0.09
C TYR A 298 5.18 -26.88 0.81
N LEU A 299 4.63 -25.70 1.10
CA LEU A 299 5.30 -24.71 1.94
C LEU A 299 5.50 -25.23 3.38
N ASN A 300 4.54 -25.93 3.97
CA ASN A 300 4.70 -26.52 5.30
C ASN A 300 5.81 -27.58 5.37
N THR A 301 5.90 -28.45 4.37
CA THR A 301 6.86 -29.57 4.32
C THR A 301 8.27 -29.11 3.99
N THR A 302 8.42 -28.26 2.97
CA THR A 302 9.73 -27.78 2.49
C THR A 302 10.27 -26.58 3.26
N ARG A 303 9.38 -25.73 3.78
CA ARG A 303 9.70 -24.49 4.48
C ARG A 303 8.96 -24.49 5.83
N LYS A 304 9.47 -25.29 6.78
CA LYS A 304 8.97 -25.47 8.16
C LYS A 304 8.62 -24.17 8.94
N SER A 305 8.98 -22.99 8.42
CA SER A 305 8.77 -21.66 9.00
C SER A 305 8.16 -20.62 8.04
N PHE A 306 7.48 -21.03 6.95
CA PHE A 306 6.76 -20.10 6.09
C PHE A 306 5.65 -19.39 6.89
N ALA A 307 5.80 -18.09 7.17
CA ALA A 307 4.87 -17.34 8.02
C ALA A 307 3.81 -16.54 7.21
N ASP A 308 3.92 -16.56 5.89
CA ASP A 308 3.20 -15.68 4.98
C ASP A 308 1.99 -16.36 4.30
N TYR A 309 1.40 -17.39 4.94
CA TYR A 309 0.27 -18.17 4.42
C TYR A 309 -0.95 -17.33 4.01
N GLN A 310 -1.11 -16.14 4.58
CA GLN A 310 -2.19 -15.21 4.24
C GLN A 310 -2.10 -14.65 2.81
N TYR A 311 -0.93 -14.78 2.16
CA TYR A 311 -0.69 -14.29 0.79
C TYR A 311 -0.78 -15.40 -0.25
N ILE A 312 -1.03 -16.64 0.16
CA ILE A 312 -1.28 -17.74 -0.77
C ILE A 312 -2.71 -17.59 -1.29
N LYS A 313 -2.84 -17.34 -2.58
CA LYS A 313 -4.11 -17.40 -3.31
C LYS A 313 -4.61 -18.84 -3.27
N GLY A 314 -5.93 -19.06 -3.23
CA GLY A 314 -6.56 -20.35 -2.93
C GLY A 314 -6.25 -21.52 -3.89
N ASP A 315 -5.36 -21.31 -4.86
CA ASP A 315 -4.95 -22.24 -5.89
C ASP A 315 -3.96 -23.29 -5.37
N ASN A 316 -3.95 -24.45 -6.05
CA ASN A 316 -3.10 -25.62 -5.77
C ASN A 316 -1.91 -25.72 -6.75
N PHE A 317 -1.43 -24.60 -7.27
CA PHE A 317 -0.37 -24.57 -8.26
C PHE A 317 0.66 -23.51 -7.89
N ILE A 318 1.94 -23.85 -7.96
CA ILE A 318 3.04 -22.88 -7.83
C ILE A 318 3.84 -22.92 -9.12
N SER A 319 3.93 -21.79 -9.81
CA SER A 319 4.67 -21.67 -11.06
C SER A 319 6.19 -21.71 -10.83
N ASP A 320 6.96 -21.99 -11.89
CA ASP A 320 8.43 -22.00 -11.84
C ASP A 320 9.02 -20.69 -11.34
N GLU A 321 8.43 -19.55 -11.73
CA GLU A 321 8.85 -18.22 -11.29
C GLU A 321 8.61 -18.04 -9.78
N GLY A 322 7.48 -18.55 -9.29
CA GLY A 322 7.14 -18.58 -7.87
C GLY A 322 8.12 -19.43 -7.06
N LEU A 323 8.43 -20.63 -7.55
CA LEU A 323 9.41 -21.54 -6.95
C LEU A 323 10.80 -20.89 -6.91
N TRP A 324 11.25 -20.31 -8.02
CA TRP A 324 12.53 -19.63 -8.09
C TRP A 324 12.64 -18.48 -7.08
N CYS A 325 11.58 -17.67 -6.94
CA CYS A 325 11.54 -16.60 -5.94
C CYS A 325 11.61 -17.15 -4.50
N LEU A 326 10.96 -18.29 -4.21
CA LEU A 326 11.06 -18.97 -2.92
C LEU A 326 12.50 -19.41 -2.62
N GLU A 327 13.21 -19.96 -3.61
CA GLU A 327 14.59 -20.44 -3.43
C GLU A 327 15.61 -19.30 -3.27
N ASN A 328 15.32 -18.13 -3.82
CA ASN A 328 16.27 -17.01 -3.95
C ASN A 328 15.92 -15.77 -3.11
N MET A 329 15.02 -15.90 -2.13
CA MET A 329 14.57 -14.81 -1.25
C MET A 329 15.69 -13.98 -0.61
N LYS A 330 16.82 -14.60 -0.25
CA LYS A 330 17.96 -13.90 0.38
C LYS A 330 18.56 -12.87 -0.57
N ALA A 331 18.80 -13.26 -1.83
CA ALA A 331 19.36 -12.39 -2.86
C ALA A 331 18.39 -11.28 -3.27
N ILE A 332 17.08 -11.56 -3.32
CA ILE A 332 16.06 -10.58 -3.71
C ILE A 332 15.91 -9.43 -2.69
N GLY A 333 16.21 -9.70 -1.41
CA GLY A 333 15.80 -8.87 -0.27
C GLY A 333 16.34 -7.44 -0.16
N TYR A 334 17.29 -7.04 -0.99
CA TYR A 334 17.90 -5.70 -0.95
C TYR A 334 18.24 -5.22 -2.36
N SER A 335 17.30 -5.39 -3.28
CA SER A 335 17.52 -5.21 -4.72
C SER A 335 16.65 -4.11 -5.31
N LEU A 336 17.27 -3.35 -6.21
CA LEU A 336 16.59 -2.65 -7.30
C LEU A 336 16.78 -3.52 -8.55
N VAL A 337 15.67 -3.88 -9.18
CA VAL A 337 15.66 -4.66 -10.42
C VAL A 337 15.10 -3.77 -11.52
N GLU A 338 15.87 -3.63 -12.59
CA GLU A 338 15.56 -2.92 -13.83
C GLU A 338 15.74 -3.92 -14.99
N PRO A 339 15.29 -3.60 -16.22
CA PRO A 339 15.44 -4.50 -17.35
C PRO A 339 16.91 -4.86 -17.57
N ASN A 340 17.23 -6.15 -17.49
CA ASN A 340 18.60 -6.70 -17.60
C ASN A 340 19.61 -6.16 -16.58
N LYS A 341 19.18 -5.57 -15.46
CA LYS A 341 20.08 -5.01 -14.44
C LYS A 341 19.56 -5.20 -13.03
N TRP A 342 20.37 -5.86 -12.20
CA TRP A 342 20.16 -5.90 -10.75
C TRP A 342 21.18 -5.01 -10.05
N THR A 343 20.69 -4.21 -9.12
CA THR A 343 21.49 -3.34 -8.26
C THR A 343 21.20 -3.68 -6.81
N TYR A 344 22.23 -4.00 -6.05
CA TYR A 344 22.11 -4.22 -4.62
C TYR A 344 22.17 -2.89 -3.88
N LEU A 345 21.11 -2.58 -3.14
CA LEU A 345 20.92 -1.28 -2.50
C LEU A 345 21.54 -1.21 -1.09
N GLN A 346 21.88 -2.37 -0.51
CA GLN A 346 22.47 -2.51 0.83
C GLN A 346 23.38 -3.75 0.91
N GLY A 347 24.27 -3.76 1.91
CA GLY A 347 25.16 -4.89 2.21
C GLY A 347 26.46 -4.90 1.41
N LYS A 348 27.27 -5.97 1.56
CA LYS A 348 28.60 -6.11 0.95
C LYS A 348 28.61 -6.08 -0.59
N LEU A 349 27.46 -6.32 -1.21
CA LEU A 349 27.29 -6.32 -2.67
C LEU A 349 26.90 -4.93 -3.22
N SER A 350 26.58 -3.97 -2.34
CA SER A 350 26.31 -2.59 -2.75
C SER A 350 27.59 -1.92 -3.21
N LYS A 351 27.57 -1.32 -4.40
CA LYS A 351 28.67 -0.49 -4.90
C LYS A 351 28.49 0.96 -4.45
N GLU A 352 29.58 1.70 -4.37
CA GLU A 352 29.53 3.14 -4.14
C GLU A 352 28.67 3.83 -5.22
N GLY A 353 27.84 4.79 -4.82
CA GLY A 353 26.90 5.49 -5.72
C GLY A 353 25.71 4.67 -6.21
N THR A 354 25.47 3.48 -5.64
CA THR A 354 24.31 2.62 -5.98
C THR A 354 23.45 2.27 -4.76
N GLY A 355 23.66 2.97 -3.64
CA GLY A 355 22.89 2.74 -2.44
C GLY A 355 21.47 3.29 -2.56
N LEU A 356 20.56 2.81 -1.71
CA LEU A 356 19.18 3.31 -1.67
C LEU A 356 19.09 4.84 -1.60
N LYS A 357 20.00 5.48 -0.86
CA LYS A 357 20.07 6.94 -0.72
C LYS A 357 20.18 7.67 -2.06
N ASP A 358 20.95 7.12 -3.00
CA ASP A 358 21.28 7.77 -4.27
C ASP A 358 20.05 7.84 -5.18
N TYR A 359 19.30 6.74 -5.22
CA TYR A 359 18.05 6.64 -5.98
C TYR A 359 16.91 7.45 -5.36
N ILE A 360 16.93 7.70 -4.05
CA ILE A 360 15.95 8.58 -3.41
C ILE A 360 16.24 10.04 -3.72
N VAL A 361 17.49 10.48 -3.60
CA VAL A 361 17.88 11.87 -3.87
C VAL A 361 17.72 12.18 -5.37
N LYS A 362 17.84 11.15 -6.22
CA LYS A 362 17.71 11.28 -7.68
C LYS A 362 16.78 10.19 -8.23
N PRO A 363 15.44 10.33 -8.07
CA PRO A 363 14.48 9.35 -8.59
C PRO A 363 14.56 9.20 -10.12
N SER A 364 15.09 10.18 -10.84
CA SER A 364 15.38 10.08 -12.27
C SER A 364 16.39 8.99 -12.64
N LEU A 365 17.13 8.42 -11.68
CA LEU A 365 18.03 7.29 -11.91
C LEU A 365 17.29 5.96 -12.14
N TYR A 366 16.05 5.84 -11.68
CA TYR A 366 15.25 4.64 -11.92
C TYR A 366 14.87 4.53 -13.41
N LYS A 367 15.22 3.39 -14.03
CA LYS A 367 14.79 3.05 -15.38
C LYS A 367 13.49 2.26 -15.34
N VAL A 368 12.43 2.86 -15.89
CA VAL A 368 11.10 2.24 -15.98
C VAL A 368 11.09 1.12 -17.04
N PRO A 369 10.47 -0.06 -16.76
CA PRO A 369 9.88 -0.48 -15.49
C PRO A 369 10.92 -0.99 -14.49
N PHE A 370 10.66 -0.88 -13.18
CA PHE A 370 11.58 -1.35 -12.14
C PHE A 370 10.87 -1.89 -10.90
N SER A 371 11.60 -2.60 -10.04
CA SER A 371 11.10 -3.09 -8.75
C SER A 371 12.10 -2.80 -7.65
N VAL A 372 11.62 -2.37 -6.47
CA VAL A 372 12.45 -2.11 -5.29
C VAL A 372 12.01 -3.00 -4.14
N ASN A 373 12.91 -3.87 -3.70
CA ASN A 373 12.66 -4.89 -2.69
C ASN A 373 13.65 -4.73 -1.53
N LEU A 374 13.14 -4.37 -0.36
CA LEU A 374 13.92 -4.12 0.85
C LEU A 374 13.37 -4.94 2.00
N LYS A 375 14.23 -5.69 2.68
CA LYS A 375 13.89 -6.37 3.93
C LYS A 375 14.09 -5.43 5.12
N ASP A 376 13.23 -5.58 6.12
CA ASP A 376 13.36 -4.87 7.42
C ASP A 376 14.06 -5.73 8.48
N THR A 377 14.21 -7.04 8.22
CA THR A 377 14.81 -8.03 9.11
C THR A 377 15.63 -9.05 8.32
N ILE A 378 16.55 -9.73 9.02
CA ILE A 378 17.42 -10.77 8.45
C ILE A 378 16.63 -12.05 8.10
N ASN A 379 15.40 -12.20 8.60
CA ASN A 379 14.57 -13.38 8.42
C ASN A 379 14.04 -13.53 6.98
N ALA A 380 13.49 -14.70 6.67
CA ALA A 380 12.92 -15.08 5.36
C ALA A 380 11.66 -14.28 5.01
N GLN A 381 11.79 -12.98 4.79
CA GLN A 381 10.71 -12.14 4.31
C GLN A 381 10.55 -12.32 2.81
N HIS A 382 9.32 -12.63 2.41
CA HIS A 382 8.93 -12.86 1.03
C HIS A 382 8.58 -11.53 0.33
N VAL A 383 9.54 -10.60 0.29
CA VAL A 383 9.34 -9.27 -0.32
C VAL A 383 9.01 -9.38 -1.82
N SER A 384 9.43 -10.46 -2.50
CA SER A 384 9.10 -10.74 -3.90
C SER A 384 7.59 -10.84 -4.16
N PHE A 385 6.84 -11.51 -3.29
CA PHE A 385 5.39 -11.74 -3.48
C PHE A 385 4.54 -10.52 -3.13
N LYS A 386 5.10 -9.60 -2.35
CA LYS A 386 4.41 -8.39 -1.86
C LYS A 386 4.79 -7.15 -2.67
N GLY A 387 5.94 -7.21 -3.36
CA GLY A 387 6.45 -6.12 -4.15
C GLY A 387 5.62 -5.84 -5.38
N LYS A 388 5.82 -4.65 -5.94
CA LYS A 388 5.12 -4.15 -7.12
C LYS A 388 6.12 -3.72 -8.17
N VAL A 389 5.74 -3.92 -9.42
CA VAL A 389 6.47 -3.36 -10.56
C VAL A 389 6.04 -1.92 -10.74
N ASN A 390 7.03 -1.04 -10.84
CA ASN A 390 6.87 0.39 -11.02
C ASN A 390 6.94 0.74 -12.50
N ILE A 391 5.92 1.46 -12.96
CA ILE A 391 5.81 1.96 -14.33
C ILE A 391 6.05 3.46 -14.42
N SER A 392 6.51 4.06 -13.33
CA SER A 392 6.92 5.46 -13.26
C SER A 392 8.00 5.66 -12.21
N ASN A 393 8.86 6.66 -12.42
CA ASN A 393 9.75 7.19 -11.40
C ASN A 393 9.28 8.55 -10.83
N GLY A 394 8.09 9.04 -11.23
CA GLY A 394 7.39 10.16 -10.61
C GLY A 394 6.50 9.73 -9.44
N TYR A 395 5.92 8.52 -9.53
CA TYR A 395 5.23 7.85 -8.41
C TYR A 395 5.58 6.37 -8.44
N PHE A 396 6.11 5.85 -7.33
CA PHE A 396 6.57 4.47 -7.26
C PHE A 396 6.36 3.83 -5.89
N PHE A 397 6.43 2.52 -5.86
CA PHE A 397 6.31 1.68 -4.69
C PHE A 397 7.68 1.14 -4.29
N VAL A 398 7.93 1.13 -2.99
CA VAL A 398 9.06 0.43 -2.37
C VAL A 398 8.49 -0.62 -1.44
N GLN A 399 8.79 -1.89 -1.69
CA GLN A 399 8.44 -2.95 -0.76
C GLN A 399 9.45 -2.97 0.38
N TYR A 400 9.02 -2.62 1.59
CA TYR A 400 9.84 -2.63 2.80
C TYR A 400 9.25 -3.62 3.82
N GLY A 401 9.86 -4.81 3.90
CA GLY A 401 9.38 -5.92 4.74
C GLY A 401 7.94 -6.30 4.40
N ASN A 402 7.02 -6.06 5.33
CA ASN A 402 5.58 -6.32 5.16
C ASN A 402 4.77 -5.11 4.68
N SER A 403 5.41 -3.96 4.45
CA SER A 403 4.73 -2.72 4.06
C SER A 403 5.12 -2.32 2.64
N THR A 404 4.14 -1.88 1.85
CA THR A 404 4.38 -1.20 0.58
C THR A 404 4.34 0.30 0.84
N ILE A 405 5.47 0.98 0.63
CA ILE A 405 5.60 2.43 0.79
C ILE A 405 5.31 3.09 -0.55
N ASN A 406 4.34 4.00 -0.60
CA ASN A 406 4.01 4.76 -1.80
C ASN A 406 4.80 6.08 -1.82
N VAL A 407 5.51 6.34 -2.90
CA VAL A 407 6.44 7.47 -2.98
C VAL A 407 6.09 8.34 -4.18
N ASP A 408 5.72 9.59 -3.89
CA ASP A 408 5.68 10.66 -4.88
C ASP A 408 7.03 11.39 -4.86
N SER A 409 7.73 11.38 -6.00
CA SER A 409 9.13 11.81 -6.09
C SER A 409 9.32 13.29 -5.76
N ASP A 410 8.45 14.17 -6.27
CA ASP A 410 8.56 15.61 -5.98
C ASP A 410 8.23 15.91 -4.51
N THR A 411 7.22 15.24 -3.96
CA THR A 411 6.85 15.37 -2.55
C THR A 411 7.98 14.91 -1.64
N LEU A 412 8.65 13.81 -1.99
CA LEU A 412 9.79 13.30 -1.25
C LEU A 412 10.97 14.28 -1.26
N LEU A 413 11.33 14.83 -2.43
CA LEU A 413 12.43 15.79 -2.55
C LEU A 413 12.14 17.09 -1.77
N ARG A 414 10.91 17.61 -1.86
CA ARG A 414 10.47 18.77 -1.05
C ARG A 414 10.58 18.49 0.45
N ALA A 415 10.14 17.31 0.89
CA ALA A 415 10.25 16.91 2.28
C ALA A 415 11.71 16.84 2.76
N MET A 416 12.62 16.35 1.92
CA MET A 416 14.06 16.32 2.25
C MET A 416 14.64 17.71 2.44
N GLU A 417 14.33 18.65 1.54
CA GLU A 417 14.78 20.03 1.64
C GLU A 417 14.21 20.71 2.90
N GLU A 418 12.92 20.49 3.17
CA GLU A 418 12.26 21.06 4.34
C GLU A 418 12.81 20.49 5.66
N ILE A 419 13.15 19.20 5.73
CA ILE A 419 13.86 18.62 6.89
C ILE A 419 15.19 19.34 7.12
N LYS A 420 16.01 19.52 6.07
CA LYS A 420 17.32 20.19 6.19
C LYS A 420 17.17 21.62 6.70
N MET A 421 16.19 22.35 6.16
CA MET A 421 15.87 23.71 6.59
C MET A 421 15.40 23.75 8.05
N ILE A 422 14.43 22.91 8.43
CA ILE A 422 13.87 22.91 9.80
C ILE A 422 14.94 22.54 10.82
N THR A 423 15.69 21.47 10.57
CA THR A 423 16.73 20.97 11.50
C THR A 423 17.95 21.90 11.57
N GLY A 424 18.27 22.61 10.48
CA GLY A 424 19.31 23.64 10.46
C GLY A 424 18.93 24.89 11.24
N ASN A 425 17.67 25.32 11.16
CA ASN A 425 17.17 26.51 11.85
C ASN A 425 16.75 26.24 13.30
N ASN A 426 16.34 25.01 13.62
CA ASN A 426 15.82 24.62 14.93
C ASN A 426 16.58 23.40 15.45
N LYS A 427 17.67 23.62 16.19
CA LYS A 427 18.54 22.54 16.69
C LYS A 427 17.83 21.54 17.63
N GLU A 428 16.68 21.92 18.20
CA GLU A 428 15.87 21.05 19.05
C GLU A 428 15.01 20.06 18.24
N ILE A 429 14.67 20.41 17.00
CA ILE A 429 13.90 19.54 16.11
C ILE A 429 14.88 18.66 15.33
N THR A 430 14.98 17.40 15.75
CA THR A 430 15.67 16.36 14.97
C THR A 430 14.79 15.75 13.88
N LYS A 431 15.44 15.09 12.91
CA LYS A 431 14.79 14.29 11.87
C LYS A 431 13.83 13.23 12.42
N THR A 432 14.15 12.62 13.56
CA THR A 432 13.29 11.62 14.20
C THR A 432 11.94 12.18 14.59
N HIS A 433 11.87 13.43 15.06
CA HIS A 433 10.60 14.08 15.36
C HIS A 433 9.75 14.30 14.10
N LEU A 434 10.39 14.60 12.95
CA LEU A 434 9.73 14.89 11.69
C LEU A 434 9.34 13.64 10.90
N CYS A 435 10.12 12.56 10.97
CA CYS A 435 9.90 11.35 10.18
C CYS A 435 9.22 10.22 10.97
N GLY A 436 9.24 10.30 12.30
CA GLY A 436 8.82 9.23 13.19
C GLY A 436 9.66 7.97 13.00
N ASN A 437 10.79 7.87 13.70
CA ASN A 437 11.61 6.66 13.61
C ASN A 437 11.03 5.56 14.50
N TYR A 438 10.62 4.45 13.90
CA TYR A 438 10.10 3.22 14.54
C TYR A 438 11.00 2.62 15.64
N ARG A 439 12.26 3.07 15.78
CA ARG A 439 13.22 2.61 16.79
C ARG A 439 13.57 3.65 17.87
N ASP A 440 13.27 4.94 17.67
CA ASP A 440 13.78 6.03 18.53
C ASP A 440 12.68 6.90 19.16
N CYS A 441 11.42 6.46 19.16
CA CYS A 441 10.35 7.26 19.76
C CYS A 441 10.39 7.20 21.30
N PHE A 442 11.32 7.93 21.91
CA PHE A 442 10.97 8.70 23.10
C PHE A 442 10.02 9.78 22.60
N TYR A 443 8.73 9.58 22.86
CA TYR A 443 7.63 10.43 22.41
C TYR A 443 8.01 11.93 22.48
N PRO A 444 7.89 12.69 21.38
CA PRO A 444 8.08 14.14 21.40
C PRO A 444 7.17 14.80 22.45
N SER A 445 5.96 14.25 22.63
CA SER A 445 4.98 14.66 23.65
C SER A 445 5.35 14.28 25.08
N GLN A 446 6.28 13.33 25.31
CA GLN A 446 6.73 12.93 26.66
C GLN A 446 8.01 13.61 27.11
N LYS A 447 8.65 14.44 26.27
CA LYS A 447 9.47 15.51 26.85
C LYS A 447 8.48 16.53 27.42
N LEU A 448 8.35 16.53 28.75
CA LEU A 448 7.57 17.47 29.58
C LEU A 448 7.81 18.97 29.26
N THR A 449 8.69 19.30 28.31
CA THR A 449 8.97 20.63 27.79
C THR A 449 8.27 20.96 26.45
N ALA A 450 7.68 20.01 25.72
CA ALA A 450 7.05 20.24 24.41
C ALA A 450 5.70 20.99 24.47
N ASN A 451 5.13 21.19 25.67
CA ASN A 451 4.00 22.08 25.91
C ASN A 451 4.42 23.57 25.97
N LYS A 452 5.69 23.91 25.70
CA LYS A 452 6.15 25.28 25.48
C LYS A 452 6.63 25.46 24.03
N ASN A 453 5.84 26.23 23.26
CA ASN A 453 6.20 27.10 22.13
C ASN A 453 6.76 26.49 20.82
N ASP A 454 6.12 26.88 19.71
CA ASP A 454 6.50 26.87 18.27
C ASP A 454 7.01 25.57 17.60
N ASN A 455 7.87 24.77 18.24
CA ASN A 455 8.46 23.58 17.63
C ASN A 455 7.42 22.50 17.30
N PHE A 456 6.43 22.30 18.17
CA PHE A 456 5.36 21.34 17.93
C PHE A 456 4.49 21.74 16.73
N LYS A 457 4.23 23.05 16.56
CA LYS A 457 3.51 23.57 15.38
C LYS A 457 4.30 23.29 14.10
N ILE A 458 5.62 23.49 14.11
CA ILE A 458 6.49 23.16 12.96
C ILE A 458 6.37 21.68 12.59
N ILE A 459 6.39 20.78 13.58
CA ILE A 459 6.24 19.33 13.34
C ILE A 459 4.86 19.01 12.77
N MET A 460 3.79 19.58 13.33
CA MET A 460 2.42 19.37 12.82
C MET A 460 2.28 19.88 11.38
N GLU A 461 2.80 21.07 11.06
CA GLU A 461 2.79 21.60 9.70
C GLU A 461 3.57 20.70 8.72
N PHE A 462 4.70 20.14 9.15
CA PHE A 462 5.44 19.15 8.36
C PHE A 462 4.60 17.87 8.14
N HIS A 463 3.96 17.35 9.19
CA HIS A 463 3.11 16.16 9.12
C HIS A 463 1.85 16.35 8.26
N LYS A 464 1.27 17.55 8.22
CA LYS A 464 0.15 17.91 7.32
C LYS A 464 0.56 17.82 5.86
N LYS A 465 1.76 18.31 5.54
CA LYS A 465 2.30 18.29 4.18
C LYS A 465 2.71 16.88 3.74
N TYR A 466 3.40 16.13 4.59
CA TYR A 466 4.03 14.88 4.19
C TYR A 466 3.43 13.70 4.93
N GLY A 467 2.61 12.89 4.24
CA GLY A 467 1.98 11.69 4.81
C GLY A 467 2.96 10.60 5.24
N GLY A 468 2.44 9.57 5.93
CA GLY A 468 3.23 8.52 6.57
C GLY A 468 4.20 7.77 5.66
N ASP A 469 3.84 7.54 4.40
CA ASP A 469 4.71 6.81 3.46
C ASP A 469 5.96 7.61 3.09
N ILE A 470 5.82 8.92 2.83
CA ILE A 470 6.95 9.82 2.55
C ILE A 470 7.88 9.86 3.76
N ARG A 471 7.33 10.02 4.96
CA ARG A 471 8.12 10.05 6.20
C ARG A 471 8.84 8.74 6.50
N LYS A 472 8.17 7.59 6.30
CA LYS A 472 8.79 6.27 6.41
C LYS A 472 9.93 6.09 5.40
N MET A 473 9.76 6.56 4.17
CA MET A 473 10.82 6.52 3.17
C MET A 473 12.05 7.33 3.63
N LEU A 474 11.81 8.51 4.21
CA LEU A 474 12.87 9.38 4.73
C LEU A 474 13.55 8.82 5.99
N SER A 475 12.83 8.08 6.85
CA SER A 475 13.42 7.43 8.01
C SER A 475 14.33 6.26 7.64
N ILE A 476 14.01 5.54 6.55
CA ILE A 476 14.84 4.44 6.04
C ILE A 476 16.20 4.94 5.54
N VAL A 477 16.28 6.16 4.99
CA VAL A 477 17.53 6.72 4.48
C VAL A 477 18.15 7.67 5.48
N ALA A 478 19.19 7.24 6.17
CA ALA A 478 20.08 8.14 6.92
C ALA A 478 20.66 9.18 5.95
N TYR A 479 20.39 10.46 6.22
CA TYR A 479 20.97 11.58 5.47
C TYR A 479 22.06 12.20 6.31
#